data_AF-A0A519ZHV2-F1
#
_entry.id   AF-A0A519ZHV2-F1
#
_cell.length_a   1.000
_cell.length_b   1.000
_cell.length_c   1.000
_cell.angle_alpha   90.00
_cell.angle_beta   90.00
_cell.angle_gamma   90.00
#
_symmetry.space_group_name_H-M   'P 1'
#
loop_
_entity.id
_entity.type
_entity.pdbx_description
1 polymer ?
#
loop_
_entity_poly.entity_id
_entity_poly.type
_entity_poly.pdbx_seq_one_letter_code
_entity_poly.pdbx_strand_id
1 'polypeptide(L)'
;MEKTRTYDQLVSRIEELESQVTESHDIIEAIRKGEVDAFIVKSEDQHELYTLKSADKSYRIFFEQMNEGALTINEDNIILYSNSRFASLLNA
;
A
#
# COMPACT_ATOMS: atom_id res chain seq x y z
N MET A 1 -18.63 -22.03 -34.65
CA MET A 1 -17.74 -21.54 -35.73
C MET A 1 -16.82 -20.50 -35.14
N GLU A 2 -15.55 -20.83 -34.93
CA GLU A 2 -14.53 -19.82 -34.60
C GLU A 2 -14.48 -18.81 -35.73
N LYS A 3 -14.71 -17.53 -35.42
CA LYS A 3 -14.46 -16.45 -36.37
C LYS A 3 -12.95 -16.32 -36.51
N THR A 4 -12.40 -16.80 -37.62
CA THR A 4 -11.00 -16.57 -37.99
C THR A 4 -10.76 -15.06 -38.05
N ARG A 5 -9.90 -14.56 -37.16
CA ARG A 5 -9.51 -13.15 -37.14
C ARG A 5 -8.64 -12.87 -38.38
N THR A 6 -8.84 -11.72 -39.00
CA THR A 6 -7.97 -11.28 -40.10
C THR A 6 -6.58 -10.92 -39.58
N TYR A 7 -5.57 -10.87 -40.45
CA TYR A 7 -4.21 -10.46 -40.09
C TYR A 7 -4.19 -9.09 -39.40
N ASP A 8 -4.92 -8.11 -39.95
CA ASP A 8 -5.01 -6.76 -39.38
C ASP A 8 -5.66 -6.74 -37.99
N GLN A 9 -6.65 -7.61 -37.75
CA GLN A 9 -7.27 -7.76 -36.42
C GLN A 9 -6.30 -8.37 -35.41
N LEU A 10 -5.38 -9.24 -35.84
CA LEU A 10 -4.35 -9.80 -34.97
C LEU A 10 -3.27 -8.75 -34.66
N VAL A 11 -2.82 -7.98 -35.66
CA VAL A 11 -1.86 -6.90 -35.47
C VAL A 11 -2.40 -5.85 -34.49
N SER A 12 -3.62 -5.36 -34.73
CA SER A 12 -4.25 -4.38 -33.84
C SER A 12 -4.42 -4.91 -32.41
N ARG A 13 -4.71 -6.21 -32.26
CA ARG A 13 -4.82 -6.83 -30.93
C ARG A 13 -3.46 -6.95 -30.23
N ILE A 14 -2.39 -7.20 -30.97
CA ILE A 14 -1.03 -7.24 -30.41
C ILE A 14 -0.64 -5.85 -29.91
N GLU A 15 -0.84 -4.81 -30.73
CA GLU A 15 -0.54 -3.42 -30.34
C GLU A 15 -1.32 -2.99 -29.09
N GLU A 16 -2.60 -3.35 -29.01
CA GLU A 16 -3.44 -3.07 -27.84
C GLU A 16 -2.91 -3.77 -26.58
N LEU A 17 -2.52 -5.05 -26.70
CA LEU A 17 -1.98 -5.81 -25.58
C LEU A 17 -0.61 -5.29 -25.14
N GLU A 18 0.27 -4.95 -26.08
CA GLU A 18 1.57 -4.35 -25.79
C GLU A 18 1.43 -2.99 -25.08
N SER A 19 0.44 -2.18 -25.48
CA SER A 19 0.11 -0.94 -24.78
C SER A 19 -0.35 -1.20 -23.34
N GLN A 20 -1.25 -2.18 -23.12
CA GLN A 20 -1.73 -2.52 -21.78
C GLN A 20 -0.63 -3.04 -20.86
N VAL A 21 0.29 -3.84 -21.41
CA VAL A 21 1.44 -4.37 -20.67
C VAL A 21 2.39 -3.23 -20.28
N THR A 22 2.69 -2.35 -21.23
CA THR A 22 3.56 -1.18 -20.99
C THR A 22 2.96 -0.27 -19.93
N GLU A 23 1.68 0.08 -20.05
CA GLU A 23 0.97 0.90 -19.05
C GLU A 23 0.98 0.25 -17.66
N SER A 24 0.73 -1.06 -17.58
CA SER A 24 0.77 -1.79 -16.30
C SER A 24 2.16 -1.76 -15.65
N HIS A 25 3.22 -1.91 -16.46
CA HIS A 25 4.60 -1.82 -15.99
C HIS A 25 4.95 -0.41 -15.48
N ASP A 26 4.55 0.63 -16.21
CA ASP A 26 4.80 2.02 -15.83
C ASP A 26 4.12 2.38 -14.50
N ILE A 27 2.89 1.91 -14.28
CA ILE A 27 2.18 2.09 -13.00
C ILE A 27 2.93 1.40 -11.85
N ILE A 28 3.40 0.16 -12.05
CA ILE A 28 4.16 -0.57 -11.02
C ILE A 28 5.48 0.16 -10.70
N GLU A 29 6.18 0.66 -11.71
CA GLU A 29 7.41 1.43 -11.51
C GLU A 29 7.16 2.75 -10.77
N ALA A 30 6.09 3.47 -11.11
CA ALA A 30 5.69 4.69 -10.39
C ALA A 30 5.41 4.40 -8.90
N ILE A 31 4.77 3.27 -8.59
CA ILE A 31 4.56 2.81 -7.20
C ILE A 31 5.90 2.53 -6.51
N ARG A 32 6.81 1.78 -7.15
CA ARG A 32 8.13 1.44 -6.59
C ARG A 32 8.99 2.68 -6.31
N LYS A 33 8.93 3.69 -7.19
CA LYS A 33 9.68 4.94 -7.06
C LYS A 33 9.04 5.92 -6.08
N GLY A 34 7.82 5.67 -5.64
CA GLY A 34 7.08 6.58 -4.76
C GLY A 34 6.54 7.82 -5.46
N GLU A 35 6.27 7.72 -6.76
CA GLU A 35 5.67 8.76 -7.60
C GLU A 35 4.14 8.80 -7.48
N VAL A 36 3.56 7.83 -6.76
CA VAL A 36 2.12 7.73 -6.47
C VAL A 36 1.87 8.00 -4.98
N ASP A 37 0.98 8.95 -4.67
CA ASP A 37 0.62 9.28 -3.29
C ASP A 37 -0.47 8.37 -2.72
N ALA A 38 -1.43 7.93 -3.55
CA ALA A 38 -2.53 7.04 -3.15
C ALA A 38 -3.20 6.29 -4.31
N PHE A 39 -3.89 5.18 -4.02
CA PHE A 39 -4.77 4.45 -4.94
C PHE A 39 -5.99 3.88 -4.21
N ILE A 40 -7.09 3.66 -4.94
CA ILE A 40 -8.33 3.07 -4.40
C ILE A 40 -8.43 1.62 -4.85
N VAL A 41 -8.51 0.69 -3.90
CA VAL A 41 -8.80 -0.72 -4.18
C VAL A 41 -10.29 -0.95 -3.99
N LYS A 42 -10.93 -1.56 -4.97
CA LYS A 42 -12.32 -2.00 -4.84
C LYS A 42 -12.34 -3.42 -4.28
N SER A 43 -12.76 -3.55 -3.02
CA SER A 43 -13.18 -4.82 -2.42
C SER A 43 -14.69 -4.99 -2.63
N GLU A 44 -15.21 -6.21 -2.42
CA GLU A 44 -16.56 -6.65 -2.81
C GLU A 44 -17.68 -5.63 -2.53
N ASP A 45 -17.60 -4.88 -1.42
CA ASP A 45 -18.58 -3.83 -1.07
C ASP A 45 -17.96 -2.50 -0.58
N GLN A 46 -16.63 -2.34 -0.62
CA GLN A 46 -15.96 -1.15 -0.07
C GLN A 46 -14.82 -0.64 -0.95
N HIS A 47 -14.72 0.68 -1.03
CA HIS A 47 -13.59 1.37 -1.63
C HIS A 47 -12.58 1.69 -0.53
N GLU A 48 -11.41 1.05 -0.58
CA GLU A 48 -10.33 1.26 0.37
C GLU A 48 -9.26 2.18 -0.25
N LEU A 49 -8.98 3.30 0.40
CA LEU A 49 -7.92 4.22 0.01
C LEU A 49 -6.59 3.76 0.63
N TYR A 50 -5.63 3.42 -0.22
CA TYR A 50 -4.26 3.09 0.17
C TYR A 50 -3.35 4.26 -0.15
N THR A 51 -2.60 4.75 0.83
CA THR A 51 -1.62 5.85 0.65
C THR A 51 -0.21 5.32 0.81
N LEU A 52 0.71 5.68 -0.09
CA LEU A 52 2.10 5.20 -0.02
C LEU A 52 2.91 5.89 1.09
N LYS A 53 2.58 7.16 1.39
CA LYS A 53 3.02 7.88 2.58
C LYS A 53 1.82 8.05 3.51
N SER A 54 1.54 7.05 4.34
CA SER A 54 0.47 7.19 5.32
C SER A 54 0.84 8.21 6.41
N ALA A 55 -0.18 8.85 6.96
CA ALA A 55 -0.07 9.67 8.17
C ALA A 55 0.51 8.88 9.37
N ASP A 56 0.58 7.54 9.27
CA ASP A 56 1.22 6.67 10.26
C ASP A 56 2.65 7.07 10.56
N LYS A 57 3.41 7.61 9.61
CA LYS A 57 4.79 8.01 9.90
C LYS A 57 4.81 9.19 10.88
N SER A 58 4.00 10.22 10.62
CA SER A 58 3.89 11.38 11.51
C SER A 58 3.30 10.98 12.86
N TYR A 59 2.27 10.12 12.85
CA TYR A 59 1.67 9.59 14.08
C TYR A 59 2.65 8.75 14.88
N ARG A 60 3.42 7.85 14.23
CA ARG A 60 4.43 7.01 14.89
C ARG A 60 5.57 7.84 15.45
N ILE A 61 6.06 8.85 14.73
CA ILE A 61 7.08 9.77 15.26
C ILE A 61 6.55 10.49 16.49
N PHE A 62 5.33 11.03 16.42
CA PHE A 62 4.71 11.69 17.56
C PHE A 62 4.62 10.73 18.75
N PHE A 63 4.03 9.55 18.56
CA PHE A 63 3.80 8.55 19.59
C PHE A 63 5.10 8.02 20.23
N GLU A 64 6.16 7.88 19.44
CA GLU A 64 7.49 7.46 19.89
C GLU A 64 8.21 8.56 20.69
N GLN A 65 7.96 9.84 20.37
CA GLN A 65 8.61 11.00 21.00
C GLN A 65 7.80 11.63 22.13
N MET A 66 6.60 11.15 22.44
CA MET A 66 5.81 11.63 23.58
C MET A 66 6.65 11.52 24.86
N ASN A 67 6.43 12.39 25.85
CA ASN A 67 7.17 12.33 27.11
C ASN A 67 6.64 11.20 28.01
N GLU A 68 5.35 10.89 27.87
CA GLU A 68 4.62 9.85 28.56
C GLU A 68 4.98 8.46 27.99
N GLY A 69 5.10 7.49 28.88
CA GLY A 69 5.16 6.09 28.49
C GLY A 69 3.80 5.63 27.98
N ALA A 70 3.77 5.00 26.80
CA ALA A 70 2.57 4.46 26.21
C ALA A 70 2.79 3.00 25.77
N LEU A 71 1.76 2.18 25.94
CA LEU A 71 1.72 0.80 25.46
C LEU A 71 0.32 0.45 24.96
N THR A 72 0.27 -0.47 24.01
CA THR A 72 -0.97 -1.06 23.52
C THR A 72 -0.97 -2.55 23.85
N ILE A 73 -2.07 -3.04 24.41
CA ILE A 73 -2.27 -4.46 24.75
C ILE A 73 -3.44 -5.04 23.98
N ASN A 74 -3.39 -6.34 23.70
CA ASN A 74 -4.56 -7.10 23.25
C ASN A 74 -5.40 -7.59 24.43
N GLU A 75 -6.51 -8.27 24.13
CA GLU A 75 -7.42 -8.85 25.13
C GLU A 75 -6.76 -9.91 26.02
N ASP A 76 -5.68 -10.54 25.54
CA ASP A 76 -4.88 -11.53 26.29
C ASP A 76 -3.78 -10.90 27.17
N ASN A 77 -3.77 -9.57 27.32
CA ASN A 77 -2.76 -8.80 28.06
C ASN A 77 -1.34 -8.88 27.46
N ILE A 78 -1.21 -9.21 26.18
CA ILE A 78 0.06 -9.19 25.45
C ILE A 78 0.34 -7.76 24.98
N ILE A 79 1.53 -7.24 25.29
CA ILE A 79 1.99 -5.96 24.77
C ILE A 79 2.21 -6.09 23.26
N LEU A 80 1.36 -5.43 22.48
CA LEU A 80 1.47 -5.34 21.03
C LEU A 80 2.50 -4.28 20.60
N TYR A 81 2.62 -3.21 21.40
CA TYR A 81 3.56 -2.13 21.16
C TYR A 81 3.85 -1.36 22.46
N SER A 82 5.07 -0.85 22.57
CA SER A 82 5.52 0.06 23.63
C SER A 82 6.39 1.14 22.99
N ASN A 83 6.22 2.40 23.39
CA ASN A 83 7.17 3.44 23.01
C ASN A 83 8.47 3.36 23.84
N SER A 84 9.52 4.02 23.38
CA SER A 84 10.82 4.08 24.04
C SER A 84 10.76 4.69 25.45
N ARG A 85 9.85 5.64 25.70
CA ARG A 85 9.66 6.19 27.06
C ARG A 85 9.17 5.15 28.04
N PHE A 86 8.18 4.34 27.68
CA PHE A 86 7.68 3.30 28.56
C PHE A 86 8.76 2.25 28.85
N ALA A 87 9.52 1.83 27.83
CA ALA A 87 10.66 0.94 28.02
C ALA A 87 11.70 1.55 28.99
N SER A 88 12.02 2.84 28.83
CA SER A 88 12.95 3.56 29.70
C SER A 88 12.47 3.62 31.16
N LEU A 89 11.16 3.80 31.39
CA LEU A 89 10.57 3.81 32.73
C LEU A 89 10.68 2.46 33.44
N LEU A 90 10.69 1.37 32.67
CA LEU A 90 10.84 0.01 33.20
C LEU A 90 12.30 -0.42 33.37
N ASN A 91 13.28 0.42 33.03
CA ASN A 91 14.70 0.06 32.92
C ASN A 91 14.93 -1.17 32.01
N ALA A 92 14.12 -1.29 30.95
CA ALA A 92 14.23 -2.34 29.95
C ALA A 92 15.15 -1.93 28.80
#